data_AF-A0A2N6AZF4-F1
#
_entry.id   AF-A0A2N6AZF4-F1
#
_cell.length_a   1.000
_cell.length_b   1.000
_cell.length_c   1.000
_cell.angle_alpha   90.00
_cell.angle_beta   90.00
_cell.angle_gamma   90.00
#
_symmetry.space_group_name_H-M   'P 1'
#
loop_
_entity.id
_entity.type
_entity.pdbx_description
1 polymer ?
#
loop_
_entity_poly.entity_id
_entity_poly.type
_entity_poly.pdbx_seq_one_letter_code
_entity_poly.pdbx_strand_id
1 'polypeptide(L)'
;MLDVSSGYIYIESEVTTVNIKSAHGNAMTDEGGEAGRRRPSEGTSSAGKSGADKSGAGNGKDGSAPARRKARGSFHHGDLADALVVAGTEMIAERASADFSLREVAGAVGVSHTAAYRHFSSKTELMAEIALRGFRALQAHLEDSADRLSDPDADLHELLLQVGRTYIAFAVDNAGTYRILFRPDVCNRAPFPALANAADEAFLALVAVIEKARGGGIITRDIADEMLASTFWASLHGYASLLLDRQISEGADVYAPPAERETFLILIVNALTAQ
;
A
#
# COMPACT_ATOMS: atom_id res chain seq x y z
N MET A 1 1.67 37.08 -24.26
CA MET A 1 1.69 35.93 -25.19
C MET A 1 2.68 34.95 -24.59
N LEU A 2 2.17 34.02 -23.80
CA LEU A 2 2.94 33.08 -22.97
C LEU A 2 3.06 31.77 -23.76
N ASP A 3 4.30 31.33 -23.96
CA ASP A 3 4.63 30.03 -24.55
C ASP A 3 4.49 28.95 -23.48
N VAL A 4 3.56 28.03 -23.70
CA VAL A 4 3.25 26.87 -22.84
C VAL A 4 3.91 25.64 -23.44
N SER A 5 5.23 25.54 -23.29
CA SER A 5 6.01 24.36 -23.66
C SER A 5 7.17 24.12 -22.69
N SER A 6 6.88 23.97 -21.40
CA SER A 6 7.67 23.19 -20.44
C SER A 6 6.96 23.16 -19.09
N GLY A 7 6.53 21.97 -18.66
CA GLY A 7 5.82 21.75 -17.40
C GLY A 7 6.74 21.77 -16.18
N TYR A 8 7.33 22.92 -15.87
CA TYR A 8 7.97 23.17 -14.58
C TYR A 8 7.68 24.60 -14.11
N ILE A 9 6.99 24.72 -12.97
CA ILE A 9 6.89 25.98 -12.24
C ILE A 9 8.17 26.11 -11.42
N TYR A 10 9.05 27.04 -11.79
CA TYR A 10 10.17 27.45 -10.95
C TYR A 10 9.65 28.43 -9.89
N ILE A 11 9.76 28.06 -8.62
CA ILE A 11 9.60 28.98 -7.49
C ILE A 11 11.00 29.40 -7.07
N GLU A 12 11.39 30.65 -7.32
CA GLU A 12 12.59 31.22 -6.73
C GLU A 12 12.35 31.42 -5.23
N SER A 13 12.94 30.58 -4.39
CA SER A 13 13.01 30.80 -2.94
C SER A 13 14.43 31.17 -2.55
N GLU A 14 14.62 32.37 -1.99
CA GLU A 14 15.86 32.76 -1.32
C GLU A 14 16.16 31.79 -0.17
N VAL A 15 17.22 31.00 -0.30
CA VAL A 15 17.71 30.12 0.76
C VAL A 15 18.50 30.95 1.76
N THR A 16 17.90 31.24 2.92
CA THR A 16 18.65 31.70 4.09
C THR A 16 19.32 30.48 4.74
N THR A 17 20.64 30.42 4.69
CA THR A 17 21.44 29.35 5.29
C THR A 17 21.53 29.52 6.80
N VAL A 18 21.01 28.56 7.57
CA VAL A 18 21.28 28.43 9.01
C VAL A 18 22.56 27.60 9.18
N ASN A 19 23.59 28.22 9.74
CA ASN A 19 24.92 27.63 9.90
C ASN A 19 25.02 26.91 11.26
N ILE A 20 24.93 25.58 11.28
CA ILE A 20 25.09 24.79 12.50
C ILE A 20 26.58 24.49 12.68
N LYS A 21 27.24 25.18 13.62
CA LYS A 21 28.62 24.88 14.01
C LYS A 21 28.69 23.52 14.68
N SER A 22 29.49 22.62 14.10
CA SER A 22 29.89 21.35 14.72
C SER A 22 30.73 21.58 15.97
N ALA A 23 30.42 20.90 17.07
CA ALA A 23 31.35 20.67 18.15
C ALA A 23 31.87 19.22 18.04
N HIS A 24 33.11 19.07 17.56
CA HIS A 24 33.91 17.87 17.81
C HIS A 24 34.75 18.10 19.06
N GLY A 25 34.62 17.22 20.05
CA GLY A 25 35.52 17.09 21.18
C GLY A 25 36.01 15.64 21.22
N ASN A 26 37.33 15.47 21.10
CA ASN A 26 38.01 14.21 20.85
C ASN A 26 38.51 13.55 22.15
N ALA A 27 38.61 12.22 22.10
CA ALA A 27 39.54 11.31 22.78
C ALA A 27 39.54 11.19 24.33
N MET A 28 39.39 9.94 24.81
CA MET A 28 40.38 9.36 25.72
C MET A 28 40.40 7.83 25.66
N THR A 29 41.62 7.31 25.54
CA THR A 29 42.06 5.90 25.54
C THR A 29 42.40 5.43 26.95
N ASP A 30 42.15 4.15 27.26
CA ASP A 30 43.02 3.23 28.06
C ASP A 30 42.29 1.88 28.15
N GLU A 31 42.79 0.80 27.55
CA GLU A 31 43.84 -0.14 28.02
C GLU A 31 43.39 -1.18 29.07
N GLY A 32 43.79 -2.44 28.79
CA GLY A 32 43.85 -3.56 29.72
C GLY A 32 42.65 -4.51 29.66
N GLY A 33 42.76 -5.80 29.38
CA GLY A 33 43.92 -6.68 29.20
C GLY A 33 43.45 -8.14 29.23
N GLU A 34 44.11 -8.96 28.41
CA GLU A 34 44.43 -10.39 28.57
C GLU A 34 43.36 -11.40 29.05
N ALA A 35 42.95 -12.36 28.23
CA ALA A 35 43.64 -13.61 27.84
C ALA A 35 43.32 -14.81 28.76
N GLY A 36 42.97 -15.95 28.15
CA GLY A 36 42.87 -17.23 28.84
C GLY A 36 41.87 -18.21 28.21
N ARG A 37 42.18 -18.79 27.03
CA ARG A 37 42.59 -20.20 26.89
C ARG A 37 41.72 -21.24 27.63
N ARG A 38 40.94 -22.05 26.88
CA ARG A 38 41.13 -23.51 26.64
C ARG A 38 39.84 -24.20 26.16
N ARG A 39 39.95 -24.89 25.02
CA ARG A 39 39.15 -26.05 24.55
C ARG A 39 39.57 -27.33 25.33
N PRO A 40 39.13 -28.55 25.00
CA PRO A 40 37.82 -29.13 24.59
C PRO A 40 37.48 -30.42 25.40
N SER A 41 36.46 -31.18 24.96
CA SER A 41 36.35 -32.67 24.89
C SER A 41 35.00 -33.20 25.40
N GLU A 42 34.26 -33.90 24.53
CA GLU A 42 33.94 -35.35 24.60
C GLU A 42 32.79 -35.63 25.59
N GLY A 43 31.77 -36.45 25.34
CA GLY A 43 31.50 -37.52 24.40
C GLY A 43 30.45 -38.43 25.08
N THR A 44 29.95 -39.43 24.34
CA THR A 44 29.20 -40.63 24.78
C THR A 44 27.75 -40.80 24.28
N SER A 45 27.69 -41.65 23.25
CA SER A 45 26.69 -42.65 22.86
C SER A 45 25.95 -43.40 23.98
N SER A 46 24.67 -43.75 23.76
CA SER A 46 24.13 -45.13 23.65
C SER A 46 22.59 -45.05 23.44
N ALA A 47 21.95 -45.63 22.41
CA ALA A 47 21.68 -47.03 22.05
C ALA A 47 20.46 -47.68 22.75
N GLY A 48 19.52 -48.18 21.93
CA GLY A 48 18.43 -49.12 22.29
C GLY A 48 17.20 -48.95 21.39
N LYS A 49 17.08 -49.63 20.22
CA LYS A 49 16.38 -50.93 19.98
C LYS A 49 14.93 -50.95 20.49
N SER A 50 13.93 -51.56 19.86
CA SER A 50 13.67 -52.29 18.61
C SER A 50 12.22 -52.81 18.77
N GLY A 51 11.42 -52.92 17.71
CA GLY A 51 10.11 -53.57 17.79
C GLY A 51 9.28 -53.45 16.51
N ALA A 52 9.52 -54.37 15.57
CA ALA A 52 8.64 -54.74 14.47
C ALA A 52 7.35 -55.42 15.04
N ASP A 53 6.25 -55.71 14.32
CA ASP A 53 6.16 -56.25 12.96
C ASP A 53 4.68 -56.42 12.51
N LYS A 54 4.52 -56.63 11.19
CA LYS A 54 3.47 -57.36 10.44
C LYS A 54 2.01 -56.84 10.42
N SER A 55 1.46 -56.40 9.28
CA SER A 55 1.18 -57.05 7.98
C SER A 55 -0.08 -57.93 7.96
N GLY A 56 -1.00 -57.61 7.04
CA GLY A 56 -2.11 -58.47 6.63
C GLY A 56 -2.58 -58.07 5.24
N ALA A 57 -2.26 -58.89 4.23
CA ALA A 57 -2.72 -58.78 2.85
C ALA A 57 -3.94 -59.68 2.62
N GLY A 58 -4.87 -59.24 1.76
CA GLY A 58 -6.00 -60.04 1.30
C GLY A 58 -6.61 -59.44 0.03
N ASN A 59 -6.61 -60.24 -1.05
CA ASN A 59 -6.92 -59.93 -2.44
C ASN A 59 -8.43 -60.11 -2.77
N GLY A 60 -8.96 -59.37 -3.74
CA GLY A 60 -10.31 -59.59 -4.28
C GLY A 60 -10.64 -58.64 -5.44
N LYS A 61 -10.82 -59.19 -6.65
CA LYS A 61 -11.22 -58.51 -7.88
C LYS A 61 -12.74 -58.29 -7.91
N ASP A 62 -13.19 -57.19 -8.53
CA ASP A 62 -14.23 -57.12 -9.59
C ASP A 62 -14.85 -55.71 -9.71
N GLY A 63 -15.13 -55.29 -10.96
CA GLY A 63 -16.28 -54.43 -11.24
C GLY A 63 -16.11 -52.90 -11.31
N SER A 64 -15.62 -52.42 -12.46
CA SER A 64 -16.05 -51.22 -13.21
C SER A 64 -16.92 -50.13 -12.53
N ALA A 65 -16.37 -48.92 -12.40
CA ALA A 65 -17.02 -47.64 -12.72
C ALA A 65 -15.95 -46.54 -12.88
N PRO A 66 -15.90 -45.75 -13.98
CA PRO A 66 -14.95 -44.66 -14.07
C PRO A 66 -15.43 -43.51 -13.17
N ALA A 67 -14.64 -43.19 -12.16
CA ALA A 67 -14.81 -41.98 -11.36
C ALA A 67 -14.79 -40.77 -12.31
N ARG A 68 -15.94 -40.10 -12.38
CA ARG A 68 -16.21 -38.89 -13.16
C ARG A 68 -15.12 -37.85 -12.86
N ARG A 69 -14.15 -37.72 -13.75
CA ARG A 69 -13.14 -36.65 -13.74
C ARG A 69 -13.92 -35.34 -13.66
N LYS A 70 -13.89 -34.67 -12.49
CA LYS A 70 -14.45 -33.32 -12.30
C LYS A 70 -13.95 -32.50 -13.49
N ALA A 71 -14.87 -32.12 -14.36
CA ALA A 71 -14.59 -31.21 -15.45
C ALA A 71 -13.97 -29.97 -14.80
N ARG A 72 -12.70 -29.71 -15.12
CA ARG A 72 -12.03 -28.48 -14.74
C ARG A 72 -12.95 -27.36 -15.21
N GLY A 73 -13.40 -26.55 -14.25
CA GLY A 73 -14.32 -25.46 -14.49
C GLY A 73 -13.84 -24.70 -15.72
N SER A 74 -14.78 -24.46 -16.63
CA SER A 74 -14.64 -23.56 -17.76
C SER A 74 -13.90 -22.31 -17.29
N PHE A 75 -12.65 -22.19 -17.70
CA PHE A 75 -11.81 -21.05 -17.41
C PHE A 75 -12.41 -19.86 -18.18
N HIS A 76 -13.19 -19.05 -17.48
CA HIS A 76 -13.80 -17.86 -18.06
C HIS A 76 -12.68 -16.85 -18.34
N HIS A 77 -12.64 -16.28 -19.55
CA HIS A 77 -11.56 -15.38 -19.97
C HIS A 77 -11.42 -14.11 -19.11
N GLY A 78 -12.43 -13.73 -18.31
CA GLY A 78 -12.32 -12.69 -17.29
C GLY A 78 -11.54 -13.12 -16.04
N ASP A 79 -11.61 -14.41 -15.68
CA ASP A 79 -11.01 -14.97 -14.46
C ASP A 79 -9.48 -14.94 -14.52
N LEU A 80 -8.87 -15.03 -15.72
CA LEU A 80 -7.41 -14.95 -15.84
C LEU A 80 -6.87 -13.54 -15.63
N ALA A 81 -7.50 -12.54 -16.28
CA ALA A 81 -7.05 -11.17 -16.14
C ALA A 81 -7.13 -10.75 -14.66
N ASP A 82 -8.22 -11.10 -14.00
CA ASP A 82 -8.41 -10.87 -12.57
C ASP A 82 -7.39 -11.63 -11.72
N ALA A 83 -7.17 -12.92 -11.98
CA ALA A 83 -6.17 -13.71 -11.25
C ALA A 83 -4.74 -13.16 -11.40
N LEU A 84 -4.38 -12.65 -12.58
CA LEU A 84 -3.08 -12.02 -12.81
C LEU A 84 -2.95 -10.70 -12.04
N VAL A 85 -4.01 -9.90 -11.97
CA VAL A 85 -4.04 -8.65 -11.20
C VAL A 85 -3.95 -8.93 -9.71
N VAL A 86 -4.69 -9.92 -9.21
CA VAL A 86 -4.64 -10.36 -7.81
C VAL A 86 -3.23 -10.85 -7.46
N ALA A 87 -2.68 -11.79 -8.23
CA ALA A 87 -1.34 -12.31 -8.00
C ALA A 87 -0.26 -11.22 -8.08
N GLY A 88 -0.37 -10.28 -9.03
CA GLY A 88 0.54 -9.14 -9.10
C GLY A 88 0.44 -8.24 -7.86
N THR A 89 -0.77 -7.99 -7.37
CA THR A 89 -1.01 -7.19 -6.16
C THR A 89 -0.42 -7.86 -4.91
N GLU A 90 -0.63 -9.17 -4.77
CA GLU A 90 -0.06 -9.98 -3.67
C GLU A 90 1.47 -9.95 -3.68
N MET A 91 2.10 -10.11 -4.86
CA MET A 91 3.57 -10.02 -4.97
C MET A 91 4.11 -8.67 -4.51
N ILE A 92 3.40 -7.57 -4.79
CA ILE A 92 3.82 -6.22 -4.38
C ILE A 92 3.70 -6.06 -2.87
N ALA A 93 2.63 -6.59 -2.28
CA ALA A 93 2.43 -6.59 -0.84
C ALA A 93 3.53 -7.41 -0.12
N GLU A 94 3.83 -8.61 -0.61
CA GLU A 94 4.85 -9.49 -0.03
C GLU A 94 6.28 -8.92 -0.12
N ARG A 95 6.62 -8.34 -1.28
CA ARG A 95 7.99 -7.88 -1.57
C ARG A 95 8.23 -6.42 -1.17
N ALA A 96 7.17 -5.68 -0.81
CA ALA A 96 7.17 -4.22 -0.66
C ALA A 96 7.80 -3.49 -1.87
N SER A 97 7.77 -4.12 -3.05
CA SER A 97 8.38 -3.61 -4.28
C SER A 97 7.62 -4.14 -5.49
N ALA A 98 7.68 -3.39 -6.59
CA ALA A 98 7.14 -3.83 -7.87
C ALA A 98 8.18 -4.63 -8.69
N ASP A 99 9.21 -5.22 -8.06
CA ASP A 99 10.25 -5.97 -8.77
C ASP A 99 9.83 -7.43 -9.03
N PHE A 100 8.96 -7.58 -10.03
CA PHE A 100 8.58 -8.86 -10.60
C PHE A 100 8.44 -8.74 -12.13
N SER A 101 8.47 -9.87 -12.82
CA SER A 101 8.17 -9.99 -14.24
C SER A 101 6.75 -10.53 -14.47
N LEU A 102 6.14 -10.22 -15.63
CA LEU A 102 4.85 -10.80 -16.00
C LEU A 102 4.89 -12.34 -16.07
N ARG A 103 6.08 -12.91 -16.32
CA ARG A 103 6.32 -14.36 -16.27
C ARG A 103 6.21 -14.93 -14.87
N GLU A 104 6.74 -14.24 -13.87
CA GLU A 104 6.58 -14.66 -12.47
C GLU A 104 5.11 -14.65 -12.07
N VAL A 105 4.36 -13.60 -12.43
CA VAL A 105 2.91 -13.51 -12.15
C VAL A 105 2.16 -14.64 -12.83
N ALA A 106 2.43 -14.91 -14.11
CA ALA A 106 1.85 -16.04 -14.84
C ALA A 106 2.16 -17.40 -14.16
N GLY A 107 3.38 -17.56 -13.66
CA GLY A 107 3.81 -18.73 -12.91
C GLY A 107 3.05 -18.91 -11.59
N ALA A 108 2.83 -17.83 -10.84
CA ALA A 108 2.06 -17.85 -9.60
C ALA A 108 0.59 -18.23 -9.82
N VAL A 109 -0.02 -17.76 -10.91
CA VAL A 109 -1.39 -18.13 -11.31
C VAL A 109 -1.46 -19.55 -11.92
N GLY A 110 -0.32 -20.16 -12.26
CA GLY A 110 -0.26 -21.51 -12.84
C GLY A 110 -0.59 -21.58 -14.33
N VAL A 111 -0.41 -20.48 -15.07
CA VAL A 111 -0.65 -20.40 -16.52
C VAL A 111 0.63 -20.20 -17.31
N SER A 112 0.56 -20.40 -18.63
CA SER A 112 1.70 -20.13 -19.50
C SER A 112 1.94 -18.64 -19.65
N HIS A 113 3.19 -18.27 -19.90
CA HIS A 113 3.59 -16.92 -20.26
C HIS A 113 2.75 -16.36 -21.42
N THR A 114 2.57 -17.15 -22.48
CA THR A 114 1.76 -16.76 -23.64
C THR A 114 0.30 -16.48 -23.28
N ALA A 115 -0.27 -17.17 -22.28
CA ALA A 115 -1.63 -16.89 -21.83
C ALA A 115 -1.73 -15.53 -21.13
N ALA A 116 -0.77 -15.20 -20.26
CA ALA A 116 -0.72 -13.88 -19.62
C ALA A 116 -0.53 -12.73 -20.63
N TYR A 117 0.32 -12.93 -21.64
CA TYR A 117 0.56 -11.93 -22.70
C TYR A 117 -0.64 -11.63 -23.60
N ARG A 118 -1.68 -12.48 -23.58
CA ARG A 118 -2.94 -12.20 -24.27
C ARG A 118 -3.83 -11.21 -23.51
N HIS A 119 -3.60 -11.05 -22.21
CA HIS A 119 -4.34 -10.12 -21.36
C HIS A 119 -3.54 -8.85 -21.07
N PHE A 120 -2.24 -8.98 -20.84
CA PHE A 120 -1.34 -7.86 -20.59
C PHE A 120 -0.13 -7.97 -21.50
N SER A 121 0.01 -7.05 -22.45
CA SER A 121 1.13 -6.96 -23.39
C SER A 121 2.47 -6.69 -22.70
N SER A 122 2.43 -6.15 -21.47
CA SER A 122 3.61 -5.81 -20.69
C SER A 122 3.33 -5.82 -19.19
N LYS A 123 4.41 -5.85 -18.38
CA LYS A 123 4.34 -5.58 -16.94
C LYS A 123 3.69 -4.22 -16.66
N THR A 124 4.01 -3.20 -17.46
CA THR A 124 3.46 -1.84 -17.29
C THR A 124 1.94 -1.82 -17.44
N GLU A 125 1.39 -2.59 -18.37
CA GLU A 125 -0.06 -2.68 -18.54
C GLU A 125 -0.73 -3.39 -17.36
N LEU A 126 -0.12 -4.47 -16.84
CA LEU A 126 -0.58 -5.12 -15.60
C LEU A 126 -0.53 -4.15 -14.40
N MET A 127 0.56 -3.39 -14.27
CA MET A 127 0.71 -2.39 -13.21
C MET A 127 -0.33 -1.27 -13.32
N ALA A 128 -0.64 -0.83 -14.54
CA ALA A 128 -1.67 0.17 -14.79
C ALA A 128 -3.07 -0.34 -14.40
N GLU A 129 -3.36 -1.61 -14.67
CA GLU A 129 -4.61 -2.26 -14.25
C GLU A 129 -4.69 -2.42 -12.72
N ILE A 130 -3.59 -2.82 -12.06
CA ILE A 130 -3.51 -2.87 -10.60
C ILE A 130 -3.76 -1.48 -10.00
N ALA A 131 -3.10 -0.45 -10.54
CA ALA A 131 -3.28 0.93 -10.09
C ALA A 131 -4.71 1.44 -10.32
N LEU A 132 -5.31 1.08 -11.45
CA LEU A 132 -6.69 1.45 -11.79
C LEU A 132 -7.66 0.89 -10.74
N ARG A 133 -7.53 -0.39 -10.39
CA ARG A 133 -8.35 -1.01 -9.34
C ARG A 133 -8.07 -0.42 -7.97
N GLY A 134 -6.81 -0.09 -7.67
CA GLY A 134 -6.44 0.56 -6.42
C GLY A 134 -7.05 1.95 -6.26
N PHE A 135 -7.06 2.80 -7.31
CA PHE A 135 -7.75 4.09 -7.26
C PHE A 135 -9.26 3.95 -7.09
N ARG A 136 -9.89 3.01 -7.81
CA ARG A 136 -11.33 2.72 -7.63
C ARG A 136 -11.66 2.23 -6.22
N ALA A 137 -10.81 1.39 -5.64
CA ALA A 137 -10.97 0.95 -4.27
C ALA A 137 -10.83 2.12 -3.28
N LEU A 138 -9.82 2.97 -3.46
CA LEU A 138 -9.66 4.18 -2.64
C LEU A 138 -10.88 5.09 -2.73
N GLN A 139 -11.34 5.40 -3.95
CA GLN A 139 -12.55 6.20 -4.19
C GLN A 139 -13.75 5.61 -3.44
N ALA A 140 -14.04 4.32 -3.65
CA ALA A 140 -15.18 3.65 -3.03
C ALA A 140 -15.11 3.69 -1.49
N HIS A 141 -13.93 3.53 -0.90
CA HIS A 141 -13.75 3.67 0.55
C HIS A 141 -14.04 5.09 1.04
N LEU A 142 -13.58 6.12 0.31
CA LEU A 142 -13.81 7.52 0.66
C LEU A 142 -15.30 7.89 0.55
N GLU A 143 -15.97 7.48 -0.53
CA GLU A 143 -17.40 7.69 -0.74
C GLU A 143 -18.24 6.98 0.33
N ASP A 144 -18.00 5.68 0.58
CA ASP A 144 -18.70 4.91 1.61
C ASP A 144 -18.48 5.48 3.03
N SER A 145 -17.29 6.02 3.31
CA SER A 145 -17.01 6.76 4.54
C SER A 145 -17.83 8.04 4.65
N ALA A 146 -17.96 8.80 3.56
CA ALA A 146 -18.72 10.05 3.54
C ALA A 146 -20.23 9.80 3.62
N ASP A 147 -20.71 8.74 2.97
CA ASP A 147 -22.12 8.36 2.91
C ASP A 147 -22.65 7.87 4.26
N ARG A 148 -21.82 7.21 5.07
CA ARG A 148 -22.19 6.82 6.45
C ARG A 148 -22.50 8.00 7.36
N LEU A 149 -22.05 9.21 7.00
CA LEU A 149 -22.31 10.46 7.71
C LEU A 149 -23.15 11.42 6.85
N SER A 150 -24.11 10.87 6.10
CA SER A 150 -25.06 11.62 5.24
C SER A 150 -26.19 12.32 5.99
N ASP A 151 -26.30 12.15 7.30
CA ASP A 151 -27.33 12.81 8.10
C ASP A 151 -27.19 14.34 7.94
N PRO A 152 -28.28 15.09 7.67
CA PRO A 152 -28.27 16.56 7.69
C PRO A 152 -27.73 17.15 9.01
N ASP A 153 -27.87 16.43 10.12
CA ASP A 153 -27.37 16.80 11.44
C ASP A 153 -26.00 16.16 11.76
N ALA A 154 -25.35 15.53 10.77
CA ALA A 154 -24.04 14.91 10.96
C ALA A 154 -23.00 15.96 11.37
N ASP A 155 -22.17 15.57 12.34
CA ASP A 155 -20.98 16.35 12.69
C ASP A 155 -20.00 16.38 11.51
N LEU A 156 -19.94 17.51 10.82
CA LEU A 156 -19.10 17.68 9.64
C LEU A 156 -17.59 17.72 9.98
N HIS A 157 -17.24 18.05 11.23
CA HIS A 157 -15.86 17.94 11.69
C HIS A 157 -15.47 16.46 11.80
N GLU A 158 -16.34 15.65 12.40
CA GLU A 158 -16.16 14.20 12.46
C GLU A 158 -16.19 13.54 11.07
N LEU A 159 -16.96 14.06 10.11
CA LEU A 159 -16.90 13.62 8.71
C LEU A 159 -15.48 13.77 8.12
N LEU A 160 -14.85 14.93 8.29
CA LEU A 160 -13.49 15.17 7.80
C LEU A 160 -12.49 14.24 8.48
N LEU A 161 -12.62 14.05 9.80
CA LEU A 161 -11.78 13.10 10.54
C LEU A 161 -11.96 11.67 10.01
N GLN A 162 -13.20 11.22 9.83
CA GLN A 162 -13.51 9.86 9.40
C GLN A 162 -13.02 9.57 7.97
N VAL A 163 -13.11 10.54 7.07
CA VAL A 163 -12.51 10.46 5.72
C VAL A 163 -10.99 10.38 5.80
N GLY A 164 -10.36 11.20 6.67
CA GLY A 164 -8.92 11.15 6.92
C GLY A 164 -8.46 9.80 7.49
N ARG A 165 -9.19 9.24 8.46
CA ARG A 165 -8.96 7.89 9.00
C ARG A 165 -9.05 6.84 7.91
N THR A 166 -10.07 6.92 7.06
CA THR A 166 -10.29 5.99 5.95
C THR A 166 -9.15 6.03 4.94
N TYR A 167 -8.65 7.22 4.60
CA TYR A 167 -7.49 7.37 3.71
C TYR A 167 -6.24 6.71 4.30
N ILE A 168 -5.93 6.98 5.57
CA ILE A 168 -4.74 6.41 6.25
C ILE A 168 -4.88 4.89 6.41
N ALA A 169 -6.07 4.40 6.79
CA ALA A 169 -6.35 2.97 6.91
C ALA A 169 -6.17 2.26 5.57
N PHE A 170 -6.70 2.83 4.48
CA PHE A 170 -6.50 2.30 3.14
C PHE A 170 -5.00 2.17 2.81
N ALA A 171 -4.20 3.20 3.09
CA ALA A 171 -2.76 3.18 2.84
C ALA A 171 -2.04 2.09 3.64
N VAL A 172 -2.40 1.92 4.91
CA VAL A 172 -1.81 0.94 5.83
C VAL A 172 -2.19 -0.49 5.45
N ASP A 173 -3.48 -0.75 5.26
CA ASP A 173 -4.04 -2.07 4.98
C ASP A 173 -3.70 -2.55 3.55
N ASN A 174 -3.44 -1.61 2.64
CA ASN A 174 -3.12 -1.87 1.23
C ASN A 174 -1.73 -1.33 0.83
N ALA A 175 -0.74 -1.40 1.73
CA ALA A 175 0.58 -0.78 1.56
C ALA A 175 1.28 -1.11 0.22
N GLY A 176 1.09 -2.32 -0.31
CA GLY A 176 1.60 -2.72 -1.63
C GLY A 176 0.95 -1.90 -2.76
N THR A 177 -0.39 -1.94 -2.82
CA THR A 177 -1.20 -1.18 -3.78
C THR A 177 -0.96 0.33 -3.65
N TYR A 178 -0.95 0.86 -2.43
CA TYR A 178 -0.79 2.29 -2.15
C TYR A 178 0.53 2.84 -2.73
N ARG A 179 1.63 2.08 -2.63
CA ARG A 179 2.93 2.45 -3.20
C ARG A 179 2.90 2.59 -4.72
N ILE A 180 1.97 1.94 -5.42
CA ILE A 180 1.85 2.00 -6.88
C ILE A 180 1.10 3.26 -7.31
N LEU A 181 0.07 3.65 -6.56
CA LEU A 181 -0.87 4.71 -6.96
C LEU A 181 -0.17 6.05 -7.22
N PHE A 182 0.82 6.39 -6.40
CA PHE A 182 1.41 7.72 -6.35
C PHE A 182 2.89 7.76 -6.77
N ARG A 183 3.44 6.66 -7.33
CA ARG A 183 4.83 6.57 -7.76
C ARG A 183 4.95 6.45 -9.28
N PRO A 184 5.27 7.53 -9.99
CA PRO A 184 5.47 7.50 -11.45
C PRO A 184 6.60 6.57 -11.89
N ASP A 185 7.60 6.35 -11.03
CA ASP A 185 8.69 5.41 -11.27
C ASP A 185 8.25 3.94 -11.20
N VAL A 186 7.10 3.68 -10.56
CA VAL A 186 6.44 2.37 -10.49
C VAL A 186 5.39 2.23 -11.60
N CYS A 187 4.55 3.25 -11.81
CA CYS A 187 3.54 3.27 -12.86
C CYS A 187 3.29 4.69 -13.41
N ASN A 188 3.69 4.94 -14.67
CA ASN A 188 3.36 6.17 -15.38
C ASN A 188 1.91 6.11 -15.89
N ARG A 189 1.07 7.08 -15.48
CA ARG A 189 -0.34 7.15 -15.86
C ARG A 189 -0.60 7.72 -17.26
N ALA A 190 0.31 8.53 -17.79
CA ALA A 190 0.09 9.27 -19.05
C ALA A 190 -0.35 8.39 -20.25
N PRO A 191 0.15 7.15 -20.43
CA PRO A 191 -0.29 6.27 -21.51
C PRO A 191 -1.65 5.59 -21.28
N PHE A 192 -2.26 5.72 -20.09
CA PHE A 192 -3.42 4.94 -19.66
C PHE A 192 -4.58 5.86 -19.24
N PRO A 193 -5.45 6.30 -20.17
CA PRO A 193 -6.53 7.24 -19.87
C PRO A 193 -7.51 6.75 -18.79
N ALA A 194 -7.86 5.46 -18.78
CA ALA A 194 -8.75 4.90 -17.76
C ALA A 194 -8.15 5.00 -16.35
N LEU A 195 -6.83 4.80 -16.22
CA LEU A 195 -6.10 4.97 -14.96
C LEU A 195 -6.03 6.44 -14.54
N ALA A 196 -5.79 7.36 -15.49
CA ALA A 196 -5.81 8.79 -15.21
C ALA A 196 -7.19 9.23 -14.67
N ASN A 197 -8.27 8.85 -15.36
CA ASN A 197 -9.64 9.17 -14.93
C ASN A 197 -9.96 8.61 -13.53
N ALA A 198 -9.59 7.36 -13.23
CA ALA A 198 -9.85 6.80 -11.90
C ALA A 198 -9.08 7.52 -10.79
N ALA A 199 -7.88 8.03 -11.08
CA ALA A 199 -7.15 8.85 -10.12
C ALA A 199 -7.82 10.20 -9.90
N ASP A 200 -8.33 10.82 -10.95
CA ASP A 200 -9.07 12.09 -10.88
C ASP A 200 -10.39 11.90 -10.11
N GLU A 201 -11.13 10.81 -10.37
CA GLU A 201 -12.36 10.44 -9.64
C GLU A 201 -12.10 10.22 -8.14
N ALA A 202 -11.02 9.53 -7.78
CA ALA A 202 -10.63 9.36 -6.38
C ALA A 202 -10.28 10.69 -5.69
N PHE A 203 -9.68 11.64 -6.42
CA PHE A 203 -9.42 12.99 -5.89
C PHE A 203 -10.72 13.80 -5.76
N LEU A 204 -11.62 13.71 -6.74
CA LEU A 204 -12.93 14.39 -6.68
C LEU A 204 -13.79 13.92 -5.51
N ALA A 205 -13.63 12.67 -5.04
CA ALA A 205 -14.27 12.22 -3.81
C ALA A 205 -13.81 13.04 -2.57
N LEU A 206 -12.54 13.47 -2.51
CA LEU A 206 -12.07 14.38 -1.45
C LEU A 206 -12.61 15.80 -1.63
N VAL A 207 -12.70 16.28 -2.87
CA VAL A 207 -13.30 17.60 -3.17
C VAL A 207 -14.76 17.65 -2.69
N ALA A 208 -15.55 16.61 -3.00
CA ALA A 208 -16.95 16.53 -2.57
C ALA A 208 -17.12 16.59 -1.03
N VAL A 209 -16.18 16.01 -0.28
CA VAL A 209 -16.17 16.10 1.19
C VAL A 209 -15.91 17.54 1.66
N ILE A 210 -14.99 18.26 1.02
CA ILE A 210 -14.70 19.67 1.31
C ILE A 210 -15.91 20.56 0.96
N GLU A 211 -16.53 20.34 -0.21
CA GLU A 211 -17.74 21.06 -0.63
C GLU A 211 -18.88 20.87 0.37
N LYS A 212 -19.09 19.64 0.87
CA LYS A 212 -20.09 19.34 1.91
C LYS A 212 -19.77 20.08 3.22
N ALA A 213 -18.52 20.07 3.66
CA ALA A 213 -18.07 20.78 4.85
C ALA A 213 -18.26 22.32 4.73
N ARG A 214 -18.00 22.89 3.55
CA ARG A 214 -18.28 24.31 3.26
C ARG A 214 -19.77 24.59 3.24
N GLY A 215 -20.57 23.76 2.57
CA GLY A 215 -22.02 23.91 2.47
C GLY A 215 -22.70 23.92 3.84
N GLY A 216 -22.16 23.17 4.81
CA GLY A 216 -22.61 23.19 6.21
C GLY A 216 -21.93 24.25 7.10
N GLY A 217 -21.08 25.12 6.54
CA GLY A 217 -20.55 26.30 7.21
C GLY A 217 -19.37 26.06 8.15
N ILE A 218 -18.80 24.84 8.21
CA ILE A 218 -17.62 24.57 9.06
C ILE A 218 -16.30 25.00 8.39
N ILE A 219 -16.29 25.15 7.07
CA ILE A 219 -15.18 25.77 6.31
C ILE A 219 -15.66 27.14 5.82
N THR A 220 -15.07 28.21 6.37
CA THR A 220 -15.41 29.60 6.02
C THR A 220 -14.31 30.33 5.23
N ARG A 221 -13.19 29.66 4.97
CA ARG A 221 -12.04 30.24 4.26
C ARG A 221 -12.38 30.56 2.81
N ASP A 222 -11.94 31.72 2.33
CA ASP A 222 -12.03 32.11 0.91
C ASP A 222 -10.88 31.49 0.09
N ILE A 223 -10.90 30.16 0.00
CA ILE A 223 -9.95 29.33 -0.75
C ILE A 223 -10.78 28.33 -1.55
N ALA A 224 -10.41 28.09 -2.81
CA ALA A 224 -11.07 27.11 -3.68
C ALA A 224 -11.05 25.70 -3.06
N ASP A 225 -12.14 24.94 -3.27
CA ASP A 225 -12.32 23.64 -2.65
C ASP A 225 -11.29 22.61 -3.12
N GLU A 226 -10.84 22.71 -4.37
CA GLU A 226 -9.78 21.87 -4.92
C GLU A 226 -8.43 22.14 -4.23
N MET A 227 -8.16 23.39 -3.83
CA MET A 227 -6.92 23.74 -3.12
C MET A 227 -6.96 23.23 -1.68
N LEU A 228 -8.11 23.32 -1.01
CA LEU A 228 -8.30 22.73 0.32
C LEU A 228 -8.23 21.21 0.29
N ALA A 229 -8.87 20.57 -0.70
CA ALA A 229 -8.79 19.12 -0.92
C ALA A 229 -7.35 18.69 -1.21
N SER A 230 -6.60 19.45 -2.02
CA SER A 230 -5.18 19.21 -2.27
C SER A 230 -4.34 19.35 -1.00
N THR A 231 -4.63 20.33 -0.14
CA THR A 231 -3.95 20.53 1.14
C THR A 231 -4.23 19.38 2.10
N PHE A 232 -5.48 18.94 2.17
CA PHE A 232 -5.88 17.80 2.97
C PHE A 232 -5.21 16.52 2.48
N TRP A 233 -5.31 16.25 1.18
CA TRP A 233 -4.68 15.11 0.52
C TRP A 233 -3.16 15.11 0.72
N ALA A 234 -2.47 16.23 0.49
CA ALA A 234 -1.02 16.33 0.67
C ALA A 234 -0.60 15.99 2.11
N SER A 235 -1.38 16.44 3.09
CA SER A 235 -1.11 16.18 4.51
C SER A 235 -1.32 14.70 4.85
N LEU A 236 -2.45 14.11 4.42
CA LEU A 236 -2.75 12.69 4.60
C LEU A 236 -1.73 11.80 3.87
N HIS A 237 -1.41 12.13 2.63
CA HIS A 237 -0.45 11.42 1.80
C HIS A 237 0.94 11.45 2.41
N GLY A 238 1.40 12.63 2.84
CA GLY A 238 2.69 12.79 3.52
C GLY A 238 2.77 11.92 4.76
N TYR A 239 1.75 11.97 5.62
CA TYR A 239 1.70 11.15 6.83
C TYR A 239 1.69 9.65 6.53
N ALA A 240 0.83 9.20 5.63
CA ALA A 240 0.75 7.80 5.24
C ALA A 240 2.07 7.29 4.64
N SER A 241 2.72 8.08 3.79
CA SER A 241 4.01 7.72 3.20
C SER A 241 5.11 7.62 4.26
N LEU A 242 5.23 8.61 5.15
CA LEU A 242 6.19 8.60 6.26
C LEU A 242 5.95 7.41 7.21
N LEU A 243 4.69 7.06 7.46
CA LEU A 243 4.29 5.93 8.28
C LEU A 243 4.70 4.60 7.62
N LEU A 244 4.39 4.43 6.33
CA LEU A 244 4.71 3.22 5.56
C LEU A 244 6.22 3.01 5.41
N ASP A 245 7.00 4.09 5.40
CA ASP A 245 8.46 4.07 5.33
C ASP A 245 9.13 4.06 6.71
N ARG A 246 8.34 3.95 7.79
CA ARG A 246 8.80 3.88 9.19
C ARG A 246 9.64 5.07 9.64
N GLN A 247 9.38 6.25 9.05
CA GLN A 247 10.10 7.48 9.37
C GLN A 247 9.49 8.21 10.58
N ILE A 248 8.23 7.95 10.91
CA ILE A 248 7.48 8.63 11.99
C ILE A 248 6.82 7.66 12.98
N SER A 249 7.43 6.50 13.23
CA SER A 249 6.98 5.55 14.26
C SER A 249 8.13 5.24 15.22
N GLU A 250 8.07 5.75 16.46
CA GLU A 250 8.89 5.24 17.56
C GLU A 250 8.13 4.11 18.28
N GLY A 251 8.62 2.87 18.16
CA GLY A 251 8.11 1.74 18.95
C GLY A 251 8.00 0.43 18.18
N ALA A 252 7.86 -0.68 18.93
CA ALA A 252 7.74 -2.04 18.40
C ALA A 252 6.42 -2.31 17.65
N ASP A 253 5.52 -1.33 17.57
CA ASP A 253 4.27 -1.41 16.82
C ASP A 253 4.50 -0.85 15.41
N VAL A 254 4.18 -1.64 14.39
CA VAL A 254 4.60 -1.42 12.98
C VAL A 254 3.96 -0.16 12.36
N TYR A 255 3.02 0.46 13.08
CA TYR A 255 2.36 1.70 12.71
C TYR A 255 2.19 2.55 13.98
N ALA A 256 2.49 3.86 13.94
CA ALA A 256 2.43 4.81 15.07
C ALA A 256 1.24 4.57 16.03
N PRO A 257 1.35 4.81 17.35
CA PRO A 257 0.26 4.57 18.29
C PRO A 257 -1.03 5.25 17.81
N PRO A 258 -2.21 4.61 17.93
CA PRO A 258 -3.48 5.16 17.44
C PRO A 258 -3.75 6.62 17.86
N ALA A 259 -3.28 7.03 19.04
CA ALA A 259 -3.43 8.40 19.56
C ALA A 259 -2.62 9.47 18.80
N GLU A 260 -1.44 9.14 18.26
CA GLU A 260 -0.64 10.10 17.49
C GLU A 260 -1.22 10.33 16.10
N ARG A 261 -1.72 9.26 15.46
CA ARG A 261 -2.46 9.36 14.19
C ARG A 261 -3.69 10.24 14.34
N GLU A 262 -4.42 10.04 15.43
CA GLU A 262 -5.63 10.80 15.73
C GLU A 262 -5.31 12.28 15.98
N THR A 263 -4.25 12.56 16.74
CA THR A 263 -3.80 13.95 16.99
C THR A 263 -3.42 14.64 15.69
N PHE A 264 -2.68 13.96 14.80
CA PHE A 264 -2.32 14.49 13.49
C PHE A 264 -3.55 14.84 12.65
N LEU A 265 -4.55 13.96 12.59
CA LEU A 265 -5.80 14.21 11.88
C LEU A 265 -6.56 15.42 12.44
N ILE A 266 -6.68 15.51 13.76
CA ILE A 266 -7.33 16.66 14.44
C ILE A 266 -6.63 17.96 14.06
N LEU A 267 -5.29 17.99 14.04
CA LEU A 267 -4.54 19.19 13.67
C LEU A 267 -4.80 19.62 12.21
N ILE A 268 -4.83 18.67 11.27
CA ILE A 268 -5.13 18.98 9.87
C ILE A 268 -6.57 19.49 9.72
N VAL A 269 -7.55 18.78 10.28
CA VAL A 269 -8.97 19.16 10.16
C VAL A 269 -9.19 20.54 10.76
N ASN A 270 -8.61 20.81 11.94
CA ASN A 270 -8.68 22.13 12.56
C ASN A 270 -8.03 23.22 11.68
N ALA A 271 -6.91 22.93 11.00
CA ALA A 271 -6.29 23.89 10.09
C ALA A 271 -7.18 24.20 8.88
N LEU A 272 -7.92 23.22 8.37
CA LEU A 272 -8.87 23.41 7.27
C LEU A 272 -10.10 24.22 7.69
N THR A 273 -10.60 24.02 8.91
CA THR A 273 -11.83 24.65 9.42
C THR A 273 -11.59 25.92 10.24
N ALA A 274 -10.32 26.28 10.52
CA ALA A 274 -9.99 27.50 11.27
C ALA A 274 -10.39 28.75 10.46
N GLN A 275 -11.04 29.70 11.15
CA GLN A 275 -11.48 30.99 10.58
C GLN A 275 -10.29 31.86 10.14
#